data_AF-B7PX77-F1
#
_entry.id   AF-B7PX77-F1
#
_cell.length_a   1.000
_cell.length_b   1.000
_cell.length_c   1.000
_cell.angle_alpha   90.00
_cell.angle_beta   90.00
_cell.angle_gamma   90.00
#
_symmetry.space_group_name_H-M   'P 1'
#
loop_
_entity.id
_entity.type
_entity.pdbx_description
1 polymer ?
#
loop_
_entity_poly.entity_id
_entity_poly.type
_entity_poly.pdbx_seq_one_letter_code
_entity_poly.pdbx_strand_id
1 'polypeptide(L)'
;MELSPAEVAELSSMTHYLAGFRDATVESRLELYDVFVNLAAIEVTVAPHSKDAFQMSKTHKEIAMFMDITGKTQELLANLKSATTAGPGGRRVVSFAKLRELKLAPALENFYWNLAVAEGLVDA
;
A
#
# COMPACT_ATOMS: atom_id res chain seq x y z
N MET A 1 0.56 -17.29 1.99
CA MET A 1 1.72 -18.19 1.90
C MET A 1 2.25 -18.22 3.29
N GLU A 2 2.05 -19.37 3.95
CA GLU A 2 2.31 -19.54 5.37
C GLU A 2 3.81 -19.67 5.59
N LEU A 3 4.33 -19.14 6.70
CA LEU A 3 5.74 -19.21 7.05
C LEU A 3 6.17 -20.67 7.27
N SER A 4 7.16 -21.13 6.51
CA SER A 4 7.70 -22.47 6.69
C SER A 4 8.51 -22.57 7.99
N PRO A 5 8.63 -23.76 8.59
CA PRO A 5 9.43 -23.95 9.79
C PRO A 5 10.91 -23.56 9.63
N ALA A 6 11.45 -23.68 8.42
CA ALA A 6 12.83 -23.29 8.11
C ALA A 6 13.01 -21.77 8.17
N GLU A 7 12.08 -21.00 7.58
CA GLU A 7 12.09 -19.53 7.64
C GLU A 7 11.92 -19.04 9.08
N VAL A 8 11.08 -19.71 9.87
CA VAL A 8 10.93 -19.39 11.30
C VAL A 8 12.24 -19.60 12.07
N ALA A 9 12.91 -20.73 11.86
CA ALA A 9 14.19 -21.00 12.51
C ALA A 9 15.26 -19.99 12.10
N GLU A 10 15.26 -19.55 10.84
CA GLU A 10 16.17 -18.51 10.35
C GLU A 10 15.89 -17.17 11.04
N LEU A 11 14.63 -16.71 11.06
CA LEU A 11 14.25 -15.46 11.72
C LEU A 11 14.59 -15.49 13.21
N SER A 12 14.32 -16.59 13.91
CA SER A 12 14.66 -16.76 15.33
C SER A 12 16.17 -16.82 15.61
N SER A 13 16.99 -17.12 14.60
CA SER A 13 18.46 -17.10 14.75
C SER A 13 19.05 -15.70 14.62
N MET A 14 18.32 -14.77 14.00
CA MET A 14 18.75 -13.39 13.83
C MET A 14 18.52 -12.58 15.11
N THR A 15 19.50 -11.77 15.49
CA THR A 15 19.36 -10.87 16.65
C THR A 15 18.36 -9.76 16.37
N HIS A 16 18.40 -9.20 15.15
CA HIS A 16 17.52 -8.13 14.69
C HIS A 16 17.12 -8.42 13.24
N TYR A 17 15.86 -8.23 12.90
CA TYR A 17 15.40 -8.40 11.53
C TYR A 17 14.20 -7.50 11.22
N LEU A 18 13.93 -7.34 9.91
CA LEU A 18 12.71 -6.74 9.41
C LEU A 18 12.20 -7.63 8.28
N ALA A 19 10.98 -8.14 8.42
CA ALA A 19 10.40 -9.08 7.48
C ALA A 19 9.01 -8.61 7.04
N GLY A 20 8.72 -8.78 5.75
CA GLY A 20 7.44 -8.46 5.14
C GLY A 20 6.68 -9.75 4.80
N PHE A 21 5.39 -9.79 5.15
CA PHE A 21 4.55 -10.96 4.91
C PHE A 21 3.31 -10.56 4.12
N ARG A 22 2.86 -11.47 3.25
CA ARG A 22 1.56 -11.33 2.55
C ARG A 22 0.41 -11.98 3.30
N ASP A 23 0.74 -12.70 4.37
CA ASP A 23 -0.19 -13.50 5.17
C ASP A 23 -0.42 -12.82 6.52
N ALA A 24 -1.68 -12.53 6.83
CA ALA A 24 -2.05 -11.85 8.08
C ALA A 24 -1.97 -12.77 9.31
N THR A 25 -1.88 -14.09 9.11
CA THR A 25 -1.79 -15.07 10.22
C THR A 25 -0.55 -14.87 11.10
N VAL A 26 0.49 -14.21 10.57
CA VAL A 26 1.72 -13.86 11.31
C VAL A 26 1.42 -12.96 12.50
N GLU A 27 0.34 -12.18 12.49
CA GLU A 27 -0.10 -11.34 13.61
C GLU A 27 -0.39 -12.15 14.90
N SER A 28 -0.75 -13.42 14.77
CA SER A 28 -0.99 -14.28 15.95
C SER A 28 0.31 -14.76 16.61
N ARG A 29 1.46 -14.59 15.94
CA ARG A 29 2.75 -15.15 16.33
C ARG A 29 3.61 -14.14 17.08
N LEU A 30 3.13 -13.76 18.26
CA LEU A 30 3.72 -12.76 19.15
C LEU A 30 5.14 -13.10 19.61
N GLU A 31 5.61 -14.34 19.40
CA GLU A 31 6.98 -14.76 19.70
C GLU A 31 8.01 -14.34 18.65
N LEU A 32 7.56 -13.97 17.45
CA LEU A 32 8.47 -13.64 16.36
C LEU A 32 8.91 -12.18 16.36
N TYR A 33 8.03 -11.26 16.72
CA TYR A 33 8.29 -9.84 16.53
C TYR A 33 8.11 -9.06 17.81
N ASP A 34 8.83 -7.94 17.91
CA ASP A 34 8.56 -6.91 18.90
C ASP A 34 7.43 -5.99 18.44
N VAL A 35 7.42 -5.67 17.14
CA VAL A 35 6.48 -4.76 16.50
C VAL A 35 5.95 -5.39 15.22
N PHE A 36 4.63 -5.40 15.06
CA PHE A 36 3.93 -5.81 13.86
C PHE A 36 3.14 -4.65 13.28
N VAL A 37 3.26 -4.46 11.96
CA VAL A 37 2.54 -3.41 11.23
C VAL A 37 1.57 -4.06 10.27
N ASN A 38 0.28 -3.98 10.58
CA ASN A 38 -0.78 -4.41 9.68
C ASN A 38 -1.15 -3.25 8.76
N LEU A 39 -0.59 -3.26 7.54
CA LEU A 39 -0.84 -2.20 6.56
C LEU A 39 -2.30 -2.14 6.10
N ALA A 40 -2.99 -3.28 6.03
CA ALA A 40 -4.39 -3.32 5.61
C ALA A 40 -5.33 -2.73 6.67
N ALA A 41 -5.02 -2.94 7.95
CA ALA A 41 -5.76 -2.37 9.07
C ALA A 41 -5.24 -0.98 9.50
N ILE A 42 -4.10 -0.53 8.96
CA ILE A 42 -3.38 0.69 9.38
C ILE A 42 -3.15 0.66 10.90
N GLU A 43 -2.68 -0.49 11.38
CA GLU A 43 -2.50 -0.76 12.80
C GLU A 43 -1.06 -1.17 13.09
N VAL A 44 -0.55 -0.71 14.24
CA VAL A 44 0.73 -1.11 14.78
C VAL A 44 0.49 -1.78 16.12
N THR A 45 0.97 -3.02 16.23
CA THR A 45 0.83 -3.86 17.41
C THR A 45 2.22 -4.12 17.98
N VAL A 46 2.39 -3.86 19.27
CA VAL A 46 3.60 -4.20 20.02
C VAL A 46 3.35 -5.48 20.79
N ALA A 47 4.24 -6.46 20.64
CA ALA A 47 4.13 -7.73 21.33
C ALA A 47 4.26 -7.54 22.86
N PRO A 48 3.57 -8.35 23.68
CA PRO A 48 3.54 -8.16 25.13
C PRO A 48 4.90 -8.07 25.80
N HIS A 49 5.87 -8.86 25.32
CA HIS A 49 7.22 -8.93 25.87
C HIS A 49 8.07 -7.66 25.60
N SER A 50 7.64 -6.82 24.65
CA SER A 50 8.38 -5.64 24.19
C SER A 50 7.65 -4.32 24.44
N LYS A 51 6.54 -4.36 25.18
CA LYS A 51 5.74 -3.16 25.53
C LYS A 51 6.51 -2.12 26.33
N ASP A 52 7.42 -2.54 27.20
CA ASP A 52 8.20 -1.62 28.03
C ASP A 52 9.28 -0.88 27.20
N ALA A 53 9.84 -1.56 26.20
CA ALA A 53 10.84 -1.00 25.27
C ALA A 53 10.20 -0.13 24.18
N PHE A 54 9.01 -0.52 23.70
CA PHE A 54 8.27 0.16 22.63
C PHE A 54 6.97 0.76 23.17
N GLN A 55 7.11 1.80 24.00
CA GLN A 55 5.93 2.56 24.44
C GLN A 55 5.21 3.17 23.23
N MET A 56 3.97 2.76 23.04
CA MET A 56 3.12 3.22 21.94
C MET A 56 2.95 4.73 21.99
N SER A 57 3.55 5.41 21.02
CA SER A 57 3.40 6.85 20.81
C SER A 57 2.56 7.13 19.57
N LYS A 58 2.01 8.35 19.50
CA LYS A 58 1.26 8.84 18.33
C LYS A 58 2.03 8.62 17.01
N THR A 59 3.36 8.72 17.06
CA THR A 59 4.26 8.53 15.91
C THR A 59 4.08 7.18 15.23
N HIS A 60 3.85 6.10 15.98
CA HIS A 60 3.73 4.75 15.40
C HIS A 60 2.50 4.64 14.49
N LYS A 61 1.37 5.21 14.91
CA LYS A 61 0.14 5.27 14.11
C LYS A 61 0.30 6.16 12.88
N GLU A 62 0.99 7.29 13.02
CA GLU A 62 1.31 8.17 11.89
C GLU A 62 2.19 7.45 10.86
N ILE A 63 3.19 6.68 11.28
CA ILE A 63 4.04 5.87 10.39
C ILE A 63 3.22 4.84 9.62
N ALA A 64 2.32 4.10 10.28
CA ALA A 64 1.45 3.15 9.57
C ALA A 64 0.56 3.84 8.52
N MET A 65 0.02 5.03 8.83
CA MET A 65 -0.72 5.84 7.86
C MET A 65 0.13 6.32 6.68
N PHE A 66 1.43 6.57 6.89
CA PHE A 66 2.35 6.90 5.80
C PHE A 66 2.67 5.69 4.93
N MET A 67 2.74 4.49 5.53
CA MET A 67 3.01 3.24 4.81
C MET A 67 1.81 2.71 4.01
N ASP A 68 0.61 3.24 4.21
CA ASP A 68 -0.56 3.02 3.33
C ASP A 68 -0.41 3.75 1.99
N ILE A 69 0.70 3.46 1.31
CA ILE A 69 0.94 3.86 -0.08
C ILE A 69 0.02 3.04 -0.99
N THR A 70 -0.32 1.80 -0.61
CA THR A 70 -1.15 0.90 -1.40
C THR A 70 -2.57 1.41 -1.55
N GLY A 71 -3.25 1.82 -0.46
CA GLY A 71 -4.60 2.38 -0.51
C GLY A 71 -4.64 3.64 -1.36
N LYS A 72 -3.71 4.56 -1.11
CA LYS A 72 -3.57 5.80 -1.91
C LYS A 72 -3.31 5.51 -3.38
N THR A 73 -2.45 4.53 -3.70
CA THR A 73 -2.17 4.14 -5.09
C THR A 73 -3.40 3.53 -5.74
N GLN A 74 -4.15 2.68 -5.04
CA GLN A 74 -5.39 2.09 -5.54
C GLN A 74 -6.47 3.15 -5.78
N GLU A 75 -6.59 4.14 -4.89
CA GLU A 75 -7.52 5.26 -5.06
C GLU A 75 -7.16 6.09 -6.31
N LEU A 76 -5.89 6.41 -6.50
CA LEU A 76 -5.40 7.08 -7.72
C LEU A 76 -5.74 6.23 -8.97
N LEU A 77 -5.45 4.93 -8.96
CA LEU A 77 -5.77 4.06 -10.10
C LEU A 77 -7.28 3.93 -10.34
N ALA A 78 -8.10 3.89 -9.30
CA ALA A 78 -9.56 3.84 -9.42
C ALA A 78 -10.11 5.14 -10.03
N ASN A 79 -9.60 6.29 -9.60
CA ASN A 79 -9.94 7.59 -10.17
C ASN A 79 -9.50 7.71 -11.64
N LEU A 80 -8.33 7.18 -11.99
CA LEU A 80 -7.90 7.13 -13.38
C LEU A 80 -8.81 6.24 -14.23
N LYS A 81 -9.19 5.06 -13.71
CA LYS A 81 -10.10 4.13 -14.39
C LYS A 81 -11.51 4.70 -14.56
N SER A 82 -12.04 5.44 -13.58
CA SER A 82 -13.34 6.10 -13.70
C SER A 82 -13.34 7.23 -14.73
N ALA A 83 -12.17 7.81 -15.01
CA ALA A 83 -11.96 8.78 -16.07
C ALA A 83 -11.85 8.16 -17.48
N THR A 84 -11.85 6.82 -17.60
CA THR A 84 -11.77 6.15 -18.91
C THR A 84 -13.11 6.15 -19.64
N THR A 85 -13.05 6.34 -20.95
CA THR A 85 -14.17 6.25 -21.89
C THR A 85 -13.93 5.13 -22.91
N ALA A 86 -14.99 4.69 -23.58
CA ALA A 86 -14.86 3.72 -24.67
C ALA A 86 -14.19 4.39 -25.87
N GLY A 87 -12.97 3.96 -26.18
CA GLY A 87 -12.21 4.36 -27.36
C GLY A 87 -12.45 3.41 -28.55
N PRO A 88 -11.76 3.67 -29.67
CA PRO A 88 -11.86 2.86 -30.87
C PRO A 88 -11.54 1.38 -30.58
N GLY A 89 -12.38 0.47 -31.08
CA GLY A 89 -12.17 -0.97 -30.92
C GLY A 89 -12.44 -1.54 -29.52
N GLY A 90 -13.12 -0.78 -28.64
CA GLY A 90 -13.49 -1.25 -27.29
C GLY A 90 -12.38 -1.11 -26.25
N ARG A 91 -11.26 -0.46 -26.60
CA ARG A 91 -10.21 -0.10 -25.64
C ARG A 91 -10.70 1.01 -24.71
N ARG A 92 -10.39 0.92 -23.42
CA ARG A 92 -10.61 2.04 -22.50
C ARG A 92 -9.50 3.07 -22.67
N VAL A 93 -9.90 4.32 -22.93
CA VAL A 93 -8.98 5.44 -23.14
C VAL A 93 -9.33 6.62 -22.23
N VAL A 94 -8.35 7.43 -21.88
CA VAL A 94 -8.45 8.64 -21.07
C VAL A 94 -8.20 9.82 -21.99
N SER A 95 -9.11 10.79 -21.98
CA SER A 95 -8.95 12.04 -22.71
C SER A 95 -8.68 13.20 -21.75
N PHE A 96 -7.92 14.19 -22.21
CA PHE A 96 -7.60 15.38 -21.43
C PHE A 96 -8.86 16.16 -21.02
N ALA A 97 -9.88 16.18 -21.88
CA ALA A 97 -11.18 16.79 -21.60
C ALA A 97 -11.86 16.12 -20.39
N LYS A 98 -11.80 14.78 -20.30
CA LYS A 98 -12.43 14.05 -19.20
C LYS A 98 -11.68 14.22 -17.87
N LEU A 99 -10.35 14.29 -17.91
CA LEU A 99 -9.54 14.62 -16.72
C LEU A 99 -9.85 16.03 -16.19
N ARG A 100 -10.13 16.99 -17.07
CA ARG A 100 -10.55 18.36 -16.66
C ARG A 100 -11.91 18.41 -16.00
N GLU A 101 -12.85 17.55 -16.41
CA GLU A 101 -14.17 17.45 -15.76
C GLU A 101 -14.08 17.01 -14.30
N LEU A 102 -13.02 16.28 -13.93
CA LEU A 102 -12.75 15.88 -12.55
C LEU A 102 -12.28 17.05 -11.65
N LYS A 103 -12.08 18.26 -12.22
CA LYS A 103 -11.69 19.48 -11.50
C LYS A 103 -10.50 19.27 -10.55
N LEU A 104 -9.52 18.51 -11.01
CA LEU A 104 -8.32 18.18 -10.24
C LEU A 104 -7.38 19.39 -10.15
N ALA A 105 -6.52 19.40 -9.14
CA ALA A 105 -5.42 20.36 -9.09
C ALA A 105 -4.49 20.18 -10.31
N PRO A 106 -3.88 21.24 -10.86
CA PRO A 106 -3.07 21.15 -12.08
C PRO A 106 -1.92 20.11 -12.01
N ALA A 107 -1.29 19.98 -10.85
CA ALA A 107 -0.25 18.97 -10.63
C ALA A 107 -0.79 17.54 -10.73
N LEU A 108 -2.02 17.33 -10.25
CA LEU A 108 -2.68 16.03 -10.24
C LEU A 108 -3.23 15.65 -11.62
N GLU A 109 -3.73 16.63 -12.40
CA GLU A 109 -4.14 16.44 -13.80
C GLU A 109 -2.95 15.96 -14.66
N ASN A 110 -1.80 16.63 -14.55
CA ASN A 110 -0.57 16.23 -15.25
C ASN A 110 -0.06 14.86 -14.80
N PHE A 111 -0.15 14.56 -13.50
CA PHE A 111 0.19 13.25 -12.96
C PHE A 111 -0.67 12.15 -13.59
N TYR A 112 -1.99 12.29 -13.61
CA TYR A 112 -2.90 11.31 -14.20
C TYR A 112 -2.72 11.16 -15.70
N TRP A 113 -2.43 12.25 -16.41
CA TRP A 113 -2.11 12.18 -17.84
C TRP A 113 -0.85 11.35 -18.09
N ASN A 114 0.24 11.63 -17.36
CA ASN A 114 1.48 10.86 -17.49
C ASN A 114 1.29 9.38 -17.11
N LEU A 115 0.47 9.11 -16.09
CA LEU A 115 0.11 7.75 -15.69
C LEU A 115 -0.70 7.04 -16.80
N ALA A 116 -1.68 7.73 -17.41
CA ALA A 116 -2.43 7.18 -18.55
C ALA A 116 -1.52 6.88 -19.74
N VAL A 117 -0.54 7.74 -20.04
CA VAL A 117 0.44 7.52 -21.09
C VAL A 117 1.26 6.26 -20.80
N ALA A 118 1.79 6.12 -19.58
CA ALA A 118 2.59 4.97 -19.17
C ALA A 118 1.81 3.64 -19.24
N GLU A 119 0.53 3.66 -18.86
CA GLU A 119 -0.38 2.50 -18.92
C GLU A 119 -0.94 2.24 -20.34
N GLY A 120 -0.61 3.09 -21.32
CA GLY A 120 -1.15 3.00 -22.68
C GLY A 120 -2.67 3.22 -22.72
N LEU A 121 -3.20 4.05 -21.84
CA LEU A 121 -4.62 4.37 -21.75
C LEU A 121 -4.94 5.69 -22.45
N VAL A 122 -4.04 6.31 -23.21
CA VAL A 122 -4.37 7.53 -23.96
C VAL A 122 -5.03 7.21 -25.29
N ASP A 123 -5.98 8.06 -25.69
CA ASP A 123 -6.52 8.04 -27.05
C ASP A 123 -5.42 8.56 -27.99
N ALA A 124 -5.02 7.74 -28.96
CA ALA A 124 -3.90 8.01 -29.87
C ALA A 124 -4.37 8.69 -31.16
#